data_AF-A0A957SSE9-F1
#
_entry.id   AF-A0A957SSE9-F1
#
_cell.length_a   1.000
_cell.length_b   1.000
_cell.length_c   1.000
_cell.angle_alpha   90.00
_cell.angle_beta   90.00
_cell.angle_gamma   90.00
#
_symmetry.space_group_name_H-M   'P 1'
#
loop_
_entity.id
_entity.type
_entity.pdbx_description
1 polymer ?
#
loop_
_entity_poly.entity_id
_entity_poly.type
_entity_poly.pdbx_seq_one_letter_code
_entity_poly.pdbx_strand_id
1 'polypeptide(L)'
;QTGLRNSLLRALLLGLVFVAGQVFEFNHAGLSIDDQAFGGVFFTLMGFHAVHVLAGVVFLALNLMRANLGDFTSTRYEAVDLGVWFWCYVTLVWFVLFAALYLL
;
A
#
# COMPACT_ATOMS: atom_id res chain seq x y z
N GLN A 1 16.38 -15.98 -7.76
CA GLN A 1 16.66 -14.65 -7.21
C GLN A 1 16.19 -13.52 -8.15
N THR A 2 16.55 -13.55 -9.44
CA THR A 2 16.17 -12.49 -10.41
C THR A 2 14.65 -12.28 -10.53
N GLY A 3 13.88 -13.37 -10.57
CA GLY A 3 12.40 -13.30 -10.61
C GLY A 3 11.80 -12.59 -9.38
N LEU A 4 12.29 -12.91 -8.18
CA LEU A 4 11.86 -12.27 -6.92
C LEU A 4 12.19 -10.77 -6.89
N ARG A 5 13.41 -10.39 -7.31
CA ARG A 5 13.81 -8.97 -7.37
C ARG A 5 12.91 -8.20 -8.34
N ASN A 6 12.63 -8.77 -9.51
CA ASN A 6 11.79 -8.14 -10.51
C ASN A 6 10.33 -8.00 -10.04
N SER A 7 9.77 -8.99 -9.34
CA SER A 7 8.41 -8.90 -8.81
C SER A 7 8.30 -7.86 -7.68
N LEU A 8 9.27 -7.86 -6.75
CA LEU A 8 9.32 -6.86 -5.68
C LEU A 8 9.46 -5.43 -6.22
N LEU A 9 10.31 -5.23 -7.24
CA LEU A 9 10.47 -3.93 -7.90
C LEU A 9 9.16 -3.46 -8.54
N ARG A 10 8.46 -4.34 -9.27
CA ARG A 10 7.16 -4.01 -9.88
C ARG A 10 6.11 -3.67 -8.82
N ALA A 11 6.01 -4.47 -7.76
CA ALA A 11 5.08 -4.22 -6.66
C ALA A 11 5.37 -2.87 -5.98
N LEU A 12 6.65 -2.55 -5.75
CA LEU A 12 7.08 -1.29 -5.17
C LEU A 12 6.67 -0.09 -6.05
N LEU A 13 6.93 -0.16 -7.36
CA LEU A 13 6.56 0.90 -8.30
C LEU A 13 5.04 1.12 -8.35
N LEU A 14 4.26 0.04 -8.39
CA LEU A 14 2.79 0.14 -8.37
C LEU A 14 2.30 0.76 -7.05
N GLY A 15 2.91 0.39 -5.92
CA GLY A 15 2.62 0.99 -4.62
C GLY A 15 2.91 2.49 -4.58
N LEU A 16 4.05 2.93 -5.14
CA LEU A 16 4.40 4.35 -5.21
C LEU A 16 3.44 5.14 -6.11
N VAL A 17 3.02 4.56 -7.25
CA VAL A 17 2.00 5.17 -8.13
C VAL A 17 0.68 5.32 -7.39
N PHE A 18 0.26 4.32 -6.62
CA PHE A 18 -0.96 4.39 -5.82
C PHE A 18 -0.87 5.50 -4.75
N VAL A 19 0.24 5.58 -4.00
CA VAL A 19 0.47 6.64 -3.01
C VAL A 19 0.43 8.02 -3.66
N ALA A 20 1.06 8.19 -4.82
CA ALA A 20 1.02 9.45 -5.56
C ALA A 20 -0.42 9.82 -5.97
N GLY A 21 -1.21 8.84 -6.43
CA GLY A 21 -2.63 9.02 -6.71
C GLY A 21 -3.44 9.46 -5.49
N GLN A 22 -3.19 8.86 -4.32
CA GLN A 22 -3.85 9.24 -3.06
C GLN A 22 -3.50 10.67 -2.62
N VAL A 23 -2.24 11.07 -2.75
CA VAL A 23 -1.84 12.46 -2.47
C VAL A 23 -2.51 13.43 -3.44
N PHE A 24 -2.57 13.09 -4.73
CA PHE A 24 -3.26 13.90 -5.72
C PHE A 24 -4.75 14.07 -5.36
N GLU A 25 -5.39 12.98 -5.00
CA GLU A 25 -6.80 12.95 -4.62
C GLU A 25 -7.08 13.81 -3.38
N PHE A 26 -6.27 13.68 -2.32
CA PHE A 26 -6.47 14.45 -1.09
C PHE A 26 -6.35 15.97 -1.32
N ASN A 27 -5.54 16.39 -2.28
CA ASN A 27 -5.41 17.81 -2.64
C ASN A 27 -6.55 18.31 -3.56
N HIS A 28 -7.25 17.43 -4.27
CA HIS A 28 -8.27 17.79 -5.26
C HIS A 28 -9.69 17.31 -4.92
N ALA A 29 -9.89 16.62 -3.80
CA ALA A 29 -11.18 16.08 -3.39
C ALA A 29 -12.24 17.16 -3.16
N GLY A 30 -11.83 18.41 -2.90
CA GLY A 30 -12.75 19.51 -2.61
C GLY A 30 -13.55 19.33 -1.31
N LEU A 31 -13.14 18.36 -0.48
CA LEU A 31 -13.70 18.04 0.83
C LEU A 31 -12.70 18.46 1.91
N SER A 32 -13.21 18.99 3.02
CA SER A 32 -12.47 19.21 4.25
C SER A 32 -12.74 18.10 5.27
N ILE A 33 -11.83 17.90 6.22
CA ILE A 33 -12.07 17.05 7.41
C ILE A 33 -13.29 17.55 8.19
N ASP A 34 -13.51 18.86 8.20
CA ASP A 34 -14.60 19.50 8.93
C ASP A 34 -15.93 19.53 8.14
N ASP A 35 -15.94 19.04 6.89
CA ASP A 35 -17.13 19.03 6.05
C ASP A 35 -18.08 17.90 6.44
N GLN A 36 -19.10 18.26 7.23
CA GLN A 36 -20.19 17.37 7.64
C GLN A 36 -19.66 16.05 8.26
N ALA A 37 -20.55 15.07 8.49
CA ALA A 37 -20.10 13.77 8.99
C ALA A 37 -19.29 12.97 7.94
N PHE A 38 -19.54 13.20 6.65
CA PHE A 38 -18.93 12.43 5.57
C PHE A 38 -17.44 12.75 5.36
N GLY A 39 -17.04 14.03 5.36
CA GLY A 39 -15.64 14.44 5.19
C GLY A 39 -14.75 13.85 6.28
N GLY A 40 -15.17 13.95 7.55
CA GLY A 40 -14.45 13.35 8.67
C GLY A 40 -14.28 11.82 8.55
N VAL A 41 -15.33 11.10 8.14
CA VAL A 41 -15.28 9.64 7.93
C VAL A 41 -14.36 9.29 6.75
N PHE A 42 -14.49 10.00 5.63
CA PHE A 42 -13.68 9.80 4.44
C PHE A 42 -12.18 9.95 4.76
N PHE A 43 -11.76 11.09 5.32
CA PHE A 43 -10.34 11.33 5.61
C PHE A 43 -9.79 10.41 6.70
N THR A 44 -10.60 10.01 7.68
CA THR A 44 -10.15 9.06 8.71
C THR A 44 -9.89 7.68 8.11
N LEU A 45 -10.84 7.13 7.35
CA LEU A 45 -10.72 5.80 6.77
C LEU A 45 -9.65 5.75 5.68
N MET A 46 -9.69 6.70 4.75
CA MET A 46 -8.74 6.82 3.66
C MET A 46 -7.33 7.14 4.16
N GLY A 47 -7.20 8.05 5.13
CA GLY A 47 -5.92 8.41 5.73
C GLY A 47 -5.30 7.25 6.50
N PHE A 48 -6.09 6.54 7.31
CA PHE A 48 -5.61 5.34 8.01
C PHE A 48 -5.14 4.26 7.03
N HIS A 49 -5.90 4.04 5.96
CA HIS A 49 -5.52 3.11 4.91
C HIS A 49 -4.23 3.54 4.18
N ALA A 50 -4.08 4.82 3.85
CA ALA A 50 -2.89 5.37 3.21
C ALA A 50 -1.62 5.15 4.06
N VAL A 51 -1.72 5.27 5.39
CA VAL A 51 -0.60 4.94 6.30
C VAL A 51 -0.23 3.46 6.21
N HIS A 52 -1.21 2.55 6.12
CA HIS A 52 -0.94 1.11 5.95
C HIS A 52 -0.28 0.80 4.60
N VAL A 53 -0.72 1.47 3.53
CA VAL A 53 -0.09 1.34 2.21
C VAL A 53 1.37 1.81 2.26
N LEU A 54 1.65 2.95 2.91
CA LEU A 54 3.01 3.45 3.08
C LEU A 54 3.90 2.48 3.85
N ALA A 55 3.38 1.88 4.94
CA ALA A 55 4.08 0.83 5.67
C ALA A 55 4.39 -0.38 4.75
N GLY A 56 3.45 -0.75 3.88
CA GLY A 56 3.65 -1.82 2.89
C GLY A 56 4.73 -1.48 1.86
N VAL A 57 4.75 -0.25 1.36
CA VAL A 57 5.76 0.25 0.42
C VAL A 57 7.15 0.19 1.04
N VAL A 58 7.29 0.62 2.31
CA VAL A 58 8.55 0.49 3.06
C VAL A 58 8.94 -0.97 3.21
N PHE A 59 7.99 -1.86 3.54
CA PHE A 59 8.26 -3.28 3.69
C PHE A 59 8.72 -3.94 2.38
N LEU A 60 8.11 -3.58 1.24
CA LEU A 60 8.54 -4.01 -0.09
C LEU A 60 9.93 -3.49 -0.44
N ALA A 61 10.23 -2.23 -0.12
CA ALA A 61 11.55 -1.63 -0.35
C ALA A 61 12.64 -2.35 0.47
N LEU A 62 12.38 -2.63 1.75
CA LEU A 62 13.31 -3.38 2.61
C LEU A 62 13.55 -4.80 2.10
N ASN A 63 12.50 -5.51 1.69
CA ASN A 63 12.66 -6.83 1.08
C ASN A 63 13.41 -6.74 -0.25
N LEU A 64 13.17 -5.74 -1.09
CA LEU A 64 13.94 -5.57 -2.33
C LEU A 64 15.42 -5.32 -2.04
N MET A 65 15.75 -4.49 -1.05
CA MET A 65 17.12 -4.25 -0.61
C MET A 65 17.79 -5.54 -0.13
N ARG A 66 17.14 -6.32 0.73
CA ARG A 66 17.65 -7.61 1.23
C ARG A 66 17.80 -8.65 0.10
N ALA A 67 16.87 -8.66 -0.86
CA ALA A 67 16.98 -9.50 -2.05
C ALA A 67 18.18 -9.12 -2.94
N ASN A 68 18.53 -7.83 -3.01
CA ASN A 68 19.74 -7.36 -3.72
C ASN A 68 21.03 -7.79 -3.00
N LEU A 69 21.01 -7.88 -1.67
CA LEU A 69 22.12 -8.36 -0.84
C LEU A 69 22.26 -9.89 -0.84
N GLY A 70 21.27 -10.62 -1.37
CA GLY A 70 21.28 -12.08 -1.47
C GLY A 70 20.81 -12.81 -0.20
N ASP A 71 20.13 -12.12 0.73
CA ASP A 71 19.71 -12.65 2.03
C ASP A 71 18.68 -13.79 1.93
N PHE A 72 17.95 -13.89 0.82
CA PHE A 72 16.86 -14.86 0.69
C PHE A 72 17.35 -16.17 0.07
N THR A 73 16.92 -17.29 0.64
CA THR A 73 17.14 -18.63 0.11
C THR A 73 15.83 -19.41 0.11
N SER A 74 15.81 -20.62 -0.46
CA SER A 74 14.63 -21.51 -0.40
C SER A 74 14.21 -21.88 1.01
N THR A 75 15.08 -21.67 2.01
CA THR A 75 14.81 -21.93 3.43
C THR A 75 14.65 -20.66 4.26
N ARG A 76 14.95 -19.48 3.69
CA ARG A 76 14.87 -18.17 4.35
C ARG A 76 14.08 -17.22 3.47
N TYR A 77 12.76 -17.37 3.45
CA TYR A 77 11.84 -16.53 2.67
C TYR A 77 10.68 -15.97 3.49
N GLU A 78 10.66 -16.21 4.80
CA GLU A 78 9.57 -15.81 5.71
C GLU A 78 9.27 -14.31 5.66
N ALA A 79 10.30 -13.46 5.57
CA ALA A 79 10.11 -12.02 5.46
C ALA A 79 9.42 -11.61 4.14
N VAL A 80 9.66 -12.35 3.05
CA VAL A 80 8.96 -12.14 1.78
C VAL A 80 7.51 -12.61 1.90
N ASP A 81 7.29 -13.78 2.52
CA ASP A 81 5.95 -14.34 2.71
C ASP A 81 5.05 -13.42 3.56
N LEU A 82 5.55 -12.96 4.70
CA LEU A 82 4.87 -11.96 5.54
C LEU A 82 4.57 -10.67 4.76
N GLY A 83 5.48 -10.27 3.86
CA GLY A 83 5.29 -9.08 3.04
C GLY A 83 4.21 -9.24 2.00
N VAL A 84 4.11 -10.43 1.38
CA VAL A 84 3.03 -10.76 0.47
C VAL A 84 1.69 -10.75 1.20
N TRP A 85 1.60 -11.40 2.37
CA TRP A 85 0.38 -11.39 3.17
C TRP A 85 -0.04 -9.98 3.57
N PHE A 86 0.91 -9.15 4.03
CA PHE A 86 0.64 -7.76 4.37
C PHE A 86 0.15 -6.95 3.16
N TRP A 87 0.80 -7.10 2.00
CA TRP A 87 0.42 -6.40 0.77
C TRP A 87 -0.96 -6.83 0.25
N CYS A 88 -1.27 -8.13 0.30
CA CYS A 88 -2.57 -8.67 -0.05
C CYS A 88 -3.67 -8.16 0.90
N TYR A 89 -3.40 -8.07 2.20
CA TYR A 89 -4.31 -7.49 3.18
C TYR A 89 -4.65 -6.03 2.85
N VAL A 90 -3.63 -5.20 2.61
CA VAL A 90 -3.82 -3.79 2.25
C VAL A 90 -4.65 -3.68 0.96
N THR A 91 -4.33 -4.48 -0.06
CA THR A 91 -5.09 -4.48 -1.32
C THR A 91 -6.57 -4.86 -1.11
N LEU A 92 -6.85 -5.83 -0.25
CA LEU A 92 -8.23 -6.24 0.05
C LEU A 92 -9.03 -5.13 0.75
N VAL A 93 -8.42 -4.47 1.75
CA VAL A 93 -9.05 -3.34 2.46
C VAL A 93 -9.35 -2.19 1.51
N TRP A 94 -8.47 -1.93 0.55
CA TRP A 94 -8.71 -0.90 -0.47
C TRP A 94 -9.99 -1.14 -1.25
N PHE A 95 -10.25 -2.37 -1.71
CA PHE A 95 -11.48 -2.67 -2.45
C PHE A 95 -12.74 -2.43 -1.63
N VAL A 96 -12.71 -2.73 -0.32
CA VAL A 96 -13.83 -2.47 0.59
C VAL A 96 -14.05 -0.97 0.75
N LEU A 97 -12.99 -0.19 0.97
CA LEU A 97 -13.09 1.27 1.10
C LEU A 97 -13.55 1.92 -0.21
N PHE A 98 -13.01 1.47 -1.34
CA PHE A 98 -13.40 1.96 -2.66
C PHE A 98 -14.89 1.76 -2.91
N ALA A 99 -15.41 0.55 -2.62
CA ALA A 99 -16.84 0.28 -2.75
C ALA A 99 -17.68 1.14 -1.81
N ALA A 100 -17.27 1.27 -0.54
CA ALA A 100 -18.05 1.97 0.48
C ALA A 100 -18.05 3.51 0.34
N LEU A 101 -16.97 4.11 -0.15
CA LEU A 101 -16.79 5.57 -0.18
C LEU A 101 -17.00 6.18 -1.55
N TYR A 102 -16.83 5.42 -2.63
CA TYR A 102 -16.92 5.94 -4.00
C TYR A 102 -18.09 5.38 -4.81
N LEU A 103 -18.61 4.20 -4.47
CA LEU A 103 -19.69 3.57 -5.25
C LEU A 103 -21.05 3.60 -4.55
N LEU A 104 -21.09 3.59 -3.22
CA LEU A 104 -22.31 3.62 -2.40
C LEU A 104 -22.59 5.03 -1.89
#